data_AF-A0A1F2UHP3-F1
#
_entry.id   AF-A0A1F2UHP3-F1
#
_cell.length_a   1.000
_cell.length_b   1.000
_cell.length_c   1.000
_cell.angle_alpha   90.00
_cell.angle_beta   90.00
_cell.angle_gamma   90.00
#
_symmetry.space_group_name_H-M   'P 1'
#
loop_
_entity.id
_entity.type
_entity.pdbx_description
1 polymer ?
#
loop_
_entity_poly.entity_id
_entity_poly.type
_entity_poly.pdbx_seq_one_letter_code
_entity_poly.pdbx_strand_id
1 'polypeptide(L)'
;MQIEVRIITRDYELGLRLFDTRRFPSRYPKAVPGEAVVSSQSLTENEESMEWTEIIDLVVDFDENCSVEMFANWLYGKLTVKPDDVYSLTIAGTTVEFDEAEIAHAVEEGLKR
;
A
#
# COMPACT_ATOMS: atom_id res chain seq x y z
N MET A 1 10.02 12.82 3.06
CA MET A 1 10.55 11.87 2.05
C MET A 1 9.37 11.10 1.50
N GLN A 2 9.39 10.73 0.22
CA GLN A 2 8.29 10.01 -0.42
C GLN A 2 8.72 8.62 -0.85
N ILE A 3 7.84 7.64 -0.66
CA ILE A 3 7.98 6.31 -1.24
C ILE A 3 6.71 5.93 -2.02
N GLU A 4 6.91 5.13 -3.05
CA GLU A 4 5.82 4.54 -3.83
C GLU A 4 5.55 3.12 -3.35
N VAL A 5 4.28 2.77 -3.18
CA VAL A 5 3.83 1.41 -2.85
C VAL A 5 2.78 0.99 -3.88
N ARG A 6 3.00 -0.15 -4.53
CA ARG A 6 2.07 -0.76 -5.48
C ARG A 6 1.58 -2.09 -4.96
N ILE A 7 0.27 -2.32 -5.04
CA ILE A 7 -0.38 -3.57 -4.66
C ILE A 7 -1.19 -4.09 -5.84
N ILE A 8 -1.02 -5.38 -6.17
CA ILE A 8 -1.84 -6.09 -7.15
C ILE A 8 -2.70 -7.09 -6.39
N THR A 9 -4.02 -7.00 -6.53
CA THR A 9 -4.96 -7.79 -5.73
C THR A 9 -6.25 -8.09 -6.50
N ARG A 10 -6.98 -9.13 -6.10
CA ARG A 10 -8.39 -9.31 -6.47
C ARG A 10 -9.37 -8.96 -5.34
N ASP A 11 -8.85 -8.51 -4.20
CA ASP A 11 -9.68 -8.09 -3.06
C ASP A 11 -10.23 -6.68 -3.29
N TYR A 12 -11.44 -6.62 -3.84
CA TYR A 12 -12.19 -5.38 -4.11
C TYR A 12 -12.48 -4.53 -2.84
N GLU A 13 -12.21 -5.07 -1.63
CA GLU A 13 -12.34 -4.34 -0.38
C GLU A 13 -11.01 -3.82 0.16
N LEU A 14 -9.87 -4.19 -0.43
CA LEU A 14 -8.56 -3.76 0.07
C LEU A 14 -8.42 -2.25 0.01
N GLY A 15 -8.80 -1.64 -1.11
CA GLY A 15 -8.90 -0.19 -1.20
C GLY A 15 -9.71 0.36 -0.03
N LEU A 16 -10.94 -0.16 0.21
CA LEU A 16 -11.83 0.33 1.26
C LEU A 16 -11.14 0.34 2.62
N ARG A 17 -10.38 -0.72 2.93
CA ARG A 17 -9.64 -0.82 4.19
C ARG A 17 -8.47 0.15 4.28
N LEU A 18 -7.83 0.47 3.15
CA LEU A 18 -6.72 1.42 3.07
C LEU A 18 -7.22 2.86 3.28
N PHE A 19 -8.22 3.34 2.52
CA PHE A 19 -8.63 4.76 2.60
C PHE A 19 -10.05 5.05 3.10
N ASP A 20 -10.83 4.05 3.50
CA ASP A 20 -12.19 4.23 4.04
C ASP A 20 -13.13 4.96 3.05
N THR A 21 -13.11 4.58 1.76
CA THR A 21 -13.96 5.21 0.73
C THR A 21 -14.59 4.21 -0.23
N ARG A 22 -15.91 4.29 -0.44
CA ARG A 22 -16.79 3.27 -1.03
C ARG A 22 -16.42 2.71 -2.43
N ARG A 23 -15.41 3.22 -3.15
CA ARG A 23 -14.90 2.68 -4.44
C ARG A 23 -13.72 3.47 -5.08
N PHE A 24 -12.94 4.18 -4.27
CA PHE A 24 -11.76 4.97 -4.67
C PHE A 24 -11.91 5.96 -5.84
N PRO A 25 -12.12 7.24 -5.53
CA PRO A 25 -10.95 8.08 -5.36
C PRO A 25 -11.10 9.10 -4.21
N SER A 26 -10.18 9.07 -3.26
CA SER A 26 -9.84 10.27 -2.49
C SER A 26 -8.57 10.87 -3.08
N ARG A 27 -8.67 12.06 -3.68
CA ARG A 27 -7.50 12.90 -4.01
C ARG A 27 -6.88 13.53 -2.77
N TYR A 28 -7.47 13.28 -1.60
CA TYR A 28 -7.02 13.85 -0.34
C TYR A 28 -6.11 12.88 0.39
N PRO A 29 -4.93 13.36 0.81
CA PRO A 29 -4.02 12.60 1.65
C PRO A 29 -4.71 12.07 2.91
N LYS A 30 -4.49 10.80 3.25
CA LYS A 30 -4.95 10.17 4.49
C LYS A 30 -3.78 9.98 5.44
N ALA A 31 -3.88 10.53 6.64
CA ALA A 31 -2.95 10.24 7.72
C ALA A 31 -3.16 8.79 8.21
N VAL A 32 -2.08 8.02 8.29
CA VAL A 32 -2.08 6.67 8.88
C VAL A 32 -1.21 6.64 10.15
N PRO A 33 -1.30 5.61 11.01
CA PRO A 33 -0.46 5.52 12.20
C PRO A 33 1.03 5.63 11.86
N GLY A 34 1.78 6.35 12.69
CA GLY A 34 3.18 6.69 12.40
C GLY A 34 3.34 7.89 11.47
N GLU A 35 2.35 8.78 11.40
CA GLU A 35 2.30 10.09 10.70
C GLU A 35 2.60 10.10 9.19
N ALA A 36 2.70 8.91 8.59
CA ALA A 36 2.77 8.79 7.15
C ALA A 36 1.47 9.29 6.48
N VAL A 37 1.62 10.04 5.40
CA VAL A 37 0.49 10.56 4.63
C VAL A 37 0.39 9.80 3.31
N VAL A 38 -0.73 9.08 3.13
CA VAL A 38 -0.94 8.21 1.97
C VAL A 38 -1.92 8.86 0.99
N SER A 39 -1.56 8.89 -0.30
CA SER A 39 -2.43 9.33 -1.40
C SER A 39 -2.46 8.29 -2.52
N SER A 40 -3.60 8.13 -3.21
CA SER A 40 -3.70 7.22 -4.36
C SER A 40 -3.44 7.97 -5.67
N GLN A 41 -2.59 7.43 -6.56
CA GLN A 41 -2.30 8.08 -7.86
C GLN A 41 -3.06 7.49 -9.05
N SER A 42 -3.30 6.18 -9.06
CA SER A 42 -4.02 5.51 -10.15
C SER A 42 -4.65 4.21 -9.67
N LEU A 43 -5.86 3.95 -10.17
CA LEU A 43 -6.52 2.66 -10.11
C LEU A 43 -6.86 2.27 -11.54
N THR A 44 -6.31 1.15 -11.96
CA THR A 44 -6.61 0.56 -13.27
C THR A 44 -7.26 -0.78 -13.04
N GLU A 45 -8.52 -0.90 -13.42
CA GLU A 45 -9.21 -2.19 -13.56
C GLU A 45 -8.63 -2.90 -14.78
N ASN A 46 -8.19 -4.16 -14.62
CA ASN A 46 -7.73 -4.96 -15.75
C ASN A 46 -8.89 -5.82 -16.27
N GLU A 47 -9.50 -5.40 -17.39
CA GLU A 47 -10.69 -6.03 -17.98
C GLU A 47 -10.38 -7.31 -18.80
N GLU A 48 -9.11 -7.66 -19.03
CA GLU A 48 -8.74 -8.70 -20.02
C GLU A 48 -8.60 -10.14 -19.48
N SER A 49 -8.93 -10.44 -18.22
CA SER A 49 -8.83 -11.81 -17.70
C SER A 49 -10.00 -12.22 -16.80
N MET A 50 -10.32 -13.52 -16.77
CA MET A 50 -11.45 -14.14 -16.07
C MET A 50 -11.43 -13.99 -14.52
N GLU A 51 -10.47 -13.27 -13.94
CA GLU A 51 -10.50 -12.85 -12.54
C GLU A 51 -10.23 -11.34 -12.45
N TRP A 52 -11.24 -10.59 -11.98
CA TRP A 52 -11.16 -9.14 -11.79
C TRP A 52 -9.98 -8.80 -10.87
N THR A 53 -8.92 -8.22 -11.45
CA THR A 53 -7.70 -7.83 -10.74
C THR A 53 -7.58 -6.31 -10.73
N GLU A 54 -7.26 -5.75 -9.57
CA GLU A 54 -7.10 -4.33 -9.29
C GLU A 54 -5.62 -4.01 -8.98
N ILE A 55 -5.15 -2.87 -9.48
CA ILE A 55 -3.82 -2.33 -9.18
C ILE A 55 -4.00 -1.05 -8.36
N ILE A 56 -3.46 -1.03 -7.14
CA ILE A 56 -3.54 0.10 -6.20
C ILE A 56 -2.15 0.73 -6.08
N ASP A 57 -2.02 1.96 -6.58
CA ASP A 57 -0.81 2.77 -6.45
C ASP A 57 -0.95 3.81 -5.32
N LEU A 58 -0.05 3.72 -4.34
CA LEU A 58 0.04 4.59 -3.17
C LEU A 58 1.32 5.43 -3.23
N VAL A 59 1.21 6.71 -2.92
CA VAL A 59 2.35 7.55 -2.55
C VAL A 59 2.26 7.85 -1.08
N VAL A 60 3.36 7.60 -0.37
CA VAL A 60 3.46 7.74 1.07
C VAL A 60 4.51 8.78 1.42
N ASP A 61 4.08 9.88 2.03
CA ASP A 61 4.95 10.91 2.59
C ASP A 61 5.32 10.54 4.03
N PHE A 62 6.61 10.42 4.30
CA PHE A 62 7.20 10.28 5.64
C PHE A 62 7.88 11.59 6.04
N ASP A 63 7.56 12.09 7.23
CA ASP A 63 8.34 13.14 7.90
C ASP A 63 9.37 12.56 8.89
N GLU A 64 10.12 13.44 9.55
CA GLU A 64 11.17 13.06 10.50
C GLU A 64 10.67 12.39 11.79
N ASN A 65 9.36 12.45 12.07
CA ASN A 65 8.74 11.84 13.24
C ASN A 65 7.98 10.56 12.88
N CYS A 66 7.95 10.19 11.60
CA CYS A 66 7.21 9.03 11.14
C CYS A 66 7.90 7.72 11.53
N SER A 67 7.14 6.82 12.16
CA SER A 67 7.62 5.48 12.51
C SER A 67 7.42 4.53 11.34
N VAL A 68 8.52 4.07 10.74
CA VAL A 68 8.52 3.05 9.68
C VAL A 68 7.87 1.76 10.15
N GLU A 69 8.21 1.31 11.36
CA GLU A 69 7.63 0.11 11.97
C GLU A 69 6.10 0.21 12.10
N MET A 70 5.58 1.36 12.55
CA MET A 70 4.13 1.55 12.67
C MET A 70 3.43 1.55 11.31
N PHE A 71 4.05 2.16 10.29
CA PHE A 71 3.51 2.11 8.93
C PHE A 71 3.53 0.68 8.36
N ALA A 72 4.65 -0.04 8.54
CA ALA A 72 4.80 -1.42 8.07
C ALA A 72 3.78 -2.35 8.72
N ASN A 73 3.62 -2.27 10.04
CA ASN A 73 2.62 -3.02 10.79
C ASN A 73 1.20 -2.71 10.29
N TRP A 74 0.89 -1.42 10.08
CA TRP A 74 -0.41 -1.01 9.54
C TRP A 74 -0.65 -1.61 8.16
N LEU A 75 0.30 -1.49 7.23
CA LEU A 75 0.17 -2.00 5.87
C LEU A 75 0.03 -3.52 5.88
N TYR A 76 0.89 -4.22 6.61
CA TYR A 76 0.83 -5.67 6.81
C TYR A 76 -0.54 -6.11 7.34
N GLY A 77 -1.07 -5.44 8.37
CA GLY A 77 -2.39 -5.72 8.93
C GLY A 77 -3.54 -5.52 7.94
N LYS A 78 -3.39 -4.66 6.91
CA LYS A 78 -4.41 -4.47 5.86
C LYS A 78 -4.37 -5.55 4.79
N LEU A 79 -3.17 -6.02 4.45
CA LEU A 79 -2.91 -7.04 3.42
C LEU A 79 -3.27 -8.45 3.93
N THR A 80 -3.04 -8.72 5.21
CA THR A 80 -3.25 -10.05 5.82
C THR A 80 -4.71 -10.39 6.16
N VAL A 81 -5.67 -9.51 5.88
CA VAL A 81 -7.10 -9.82 6.04
C VAL A 81 -7.55 -10.90 5.04
N LYS A 82 -7.05 -10.84 3.80
CA LYS A 82 -7.27 -11.82 2.73
C LYS A 82 -5.96 -12.01 1.95
N PRO A 83 -4.95 -12.68 2.54
CA PRO A 83 -3.60 -12.71 1.97
C PRO A 83 -3.57 -13.42 0.61
N ASP A 84 -4.39 -14.46 0.42
CA ASP A 84 -4.49 -15.22 -0.84
C ASP A 84 -5.04 -14.39 -2.02
N ASP A 85 -5.66 -13.24 -1.72
CA ASP A 85 -6.22 -12.34 -2.73
C ASP A 85 -5.25 -11.21 -3.10
N VAL A 86 -4.08 -11.12 -2.46
CA VAL A 86 -3.02 -10.17 -2.81
C VAL A 86 -1.90 -10.91 -3.53
N TYR A 87 -1.66 -10.54 -4.78
CA TYR A 87 -0.72 -11.23 -5.65
C TYR A 87 0.68 -10.65 -5.61
N SER A 88 0.81 -9.35 -5.38
CA SER A 88 2.10 -8.68 -5.37
C SER A 88 2.06 -7.40 -4.53
N LEU A 89 3.15 -7.16 -3.81
CA LEU A 89 3.47 -5.91 -3.15
C LEU A 89 4.83 -5.41 -3.65
N THR A 90 4.89 -4.15 -4.07
CA THR A 90 6.12 -3.49 -4.46
C THR A 90 6.28 -2.21 -3.64
N ILE A 91 7.45 -1.99 -3.05
CA ILE A 91 7.79 -0.80 -2.26
C ILE A 91 9.06 -0.19 -2.84
N ALA A 92 9.03 1.09 -3.20
CA ALA A 92 10.14 1.80 -3.84
C ALA A 92 10.77 1.03 -5.03
N GLY A 93 9.90 0.38 -5.84
CA GLY A 93 10.29 -0.41 -7.01
C GLY A 93 10.82 -1.82 -6.71
N THR A 94 10.81 -2.27 -5.45
CA THR A 94 11.27 -3.61 -5.03
C THR A 94 10.08 -4.48 -4.64
N THR A 95 9.96 -5.68 -5.20
CA THR A 95 8.93 -6.65 -4.80
C THR A 95 9.27 -7.22 -3.44
N VAL A 96 8.28 -7.24 -2.53
CA VAL A 96 8.45 -7.63 -1.13
C VAL A 96 7.53 -8.80 -0.82
N GLU A 97 8.01 -9.74 0.00
CA GLU A 97 7.18 -10.79 0.58
C GLU A 97 6.16 -10.19 1.56
N PHE A 98 5.02 -10.87 1.76
CA PHE A 98 4.01 -10.42 2.72
C PHE A 98 4.41 -10.77 4.17
N ASP A 99 5.46 -10.10 4.64
CA ASP A 99 6.01 -10.19 5.99
C ASP A 99 6.26 -8.79 6.57
N GLU A 100 5.98 -8.58 7.85
CA GLU A 100 6.10 -7.27 8.49
C GLU A 100 7.54 -6.74 8.50
N ALA A 101 8.53 -7.59 8.75
CA ALA A 101 9.93 -7.19 8.80
C ALA A 101 10.49 -6.88 7.41
N GLU A 102 10.09 -7.67 6.40
CA GLU A 102 10.45 -7.40 5.00
C GLU A 102 9.83 -6.09 4.49
N ILE A 103 8.57 -5.80 4.86
CA ILE A 103 7.92 -4.53 4.55
C ILE A 103 8.66 -3.36 5.21
N ALA A 104 8.97 -3.47 6.51
CA ALA A 104 9.71 -2.43 7.23
C ALA A 104 11.08 -2.17 6.58
N HIS A 105 11.83 -3.23 6.29
CA HIS A 105 13.14 -3.13 5.64
C HIS A 105 13.05 -2.44 4.27
N ALA A 106 12.08 -2.81 3.44
CA ALA A 106 11.89 -2.21 2.12
C ALA A 106 11.51 -0.71 2.21
N VAL A 107 10.71 -0.32 3.20
CA VAL A 107 10.37 1.08 3.47
C VAL A 107 11.62 1.87 3.89
N GLU A 108 12.43 1.34 4.82
CA GLU A 108 13.66 1.99 5.26
C GLU A 108 14.67 2.18 4.12
N GLU A 109 14.88 1.15 3.30
CA GLU A 109 15.76 1.25 2.14
C GLU A 109 15.20 2.20 1.08
N GLY A 110 13.87 2.27 0.93
CA GLY A 110 13.21 3.25 0.08
C GLY A 110 13.43 4.69 0.53
N LEU A 111 13.44 4.96 1.83
CA LEU A 111 13.67 6.30 2.40
C LEU A 111 15.13 6.77 2.32
N LYS A 112 16.10 5.86 2.15
CA LYS A 112 17.54 6.19 2.02
C LYS A 112 17.95 6.60 0.60
N ARG A 113 17.08 6.38 -0.40
CA ARG A 113 17.33 6.64 -1.82
C ARG A 113 16.92 8.06 -2.19
#